data_AF-A0A9E8SDZ9-F1
#
_entry.id   AF-A0A9E8SDZ9-F1
#
_cell.length_a   1.000
_cell.length_b   1.000
_cell.length_c   1.000
_cell.angle_alpha   90.00
_cell.angle_beta   90.00
_cell.angle_gamma   90.00
#
_symmetry.space_group_name_H-M   'P 1'
#
loop_
_entity.id
_entity.type
_entity.pdbx_description
1 polymer ?
#
loop_
_entity_poly.entity_id
_entity_poly.type
_entity_poly.pdbx_seq_one_letter_code
_entity_poly.pdbx_strand_id
1 'polypeptide(L)'
;MLKKIGLFIGIIIVVFVGLIYWSLSGTEEEFKTAKIVGMHNIETVNFRTLDSVLIAASTLYEADEIKRLMQGEHYREAWETPIKVPVLFLDSLKGGMEVLKKGGGKQTQSLKLKSHKGVEYTIRSINKNPKALIPDFAEPWG
;
A
#
# COMPACT_ATOMS: atom_id res chain seq x y z
N MET A 1 44.14 13.35 -23.24
CA MET A 1 42.74 13.22 -23.67
C MET A 1 42.00 12.11 -22.91
N LEU A 2 42.55 10.88 -22.89
CA LEU A 2 41.96 9.71 -22.20
C LEU A 2 41.69 9.90 -20.69
N LYS A 3 42.61 10.55 -19.94
CA LYS A 3 42.43 10.84 -18.51
C LYS A 3 41.26 11.80 -18.21
N LYS A 4 41.01 12.78 -19.10
CA LYS A 4 39.89 13.73 -18.96
C LYS A 4 38.55 13.06 -19.25
N ILE A 5 38.52 12.15 -20.23
CA ILE A 5 37.35 11.32 -20.57
C ILE A 5 37.05 10.37 -19.41
N GLY A 6 38.07 9.68 -18.87
CA GLY A 6 37.90 8.80 -17.71
C GLY A 6 37.38 9.54 -16.47
N LEU A 7 37.90 10.74 -16.20
CA LEU A 7 37.39 11.59 -15.11
C LEU A 7 35.93 11.98 -15.31
N PHE A 8 35.55 12.36 -16.54
CA PHE A 8 34.17 12.72 -16.88
C PHE A 8 33.20 11.54 -16.72
N ILE A 9 33.57 10.34 -17.20
CA ILE A 9 32.78 9.12 -17.02
C ILE A 9 32.65 8.79 -15.53
N GLY A 10 33.75 8.91 -14.76
CA GLY A 10 33.72 8.70 -13.31
C GLY A 10 32.74 9.63 -12.60
N ILE A 11 32.73 10.92 -12.97
CA ILE A 11 31.77 11.90 -12.43
C ILE A 11 30.32 11.50 -12.77
N ILE A 12 30.04 11.09 -14.01
CA ILE A 12 28.70 10.65 -14.41
C ILE A 12 28.25 9.45 -13.58
N ILE A 13 29.13 8.46 -13.37
CA ILE A 13 28.81 7.27 -12.56
C ILE A 13 28.49 7.67 -11.12
N VAL A 14 29.30 8.54 -10.52
CA VAL A 14 29.06 9.00 -9.14
C VAL A 14 27.73 9.75 -9.03
N VAL A 15 27.42 10.62 -10.00
CA VAL A 15 26.14 11.33 -10.05
C VAL A 15 24.98 10.35 -10.21
N PHE A 16 25.10 9.38 -11.11
CA PHE A 16 24.06 8.37 -11.35
C PHE A 16 23.81 7.50 -10.11
N VAL A 17 24.87 7.06 -9.41
CA VAL A 17 24.75 6.32 -8.15
C VAL A 17 24.10 7.19 -7.06
N GLY A 18 24.44 8.47 -6.99
CA GLY A 18 23.80 9.42 -6.09
C GLY A 18 22.30 9.58 -6.37
N LEU A 19 21.91 9.69 -7.64
CA LEU A 19 20.50 9.77 -8.06
C LEU A 19 19.74 8.47 -7.79
N ILE A 20 20.37 7.31 -7.98
CA ILE A 20 19.78 6.02 -7.59
C ILE A 20 19.55 5.99 -6.09
N TYR A 21 20.56 6.34 -5.29
CA TYR A 21 20.45 6.32 -3.84
C TYR A 21 19.31 7.22 -3.37
N TRP A 22 19.23 8.45 -3.88
CA TRP A 22 18.12 9.37 -3.58
C TRP A 22 16.78 8.77 -4.01
N SER A 23 16.66 8.29 -5.25
CA SER A 23 15.43 7.69 -5.77
C SER A 23 14.94 6.52 -4.91
N LEU A 24 15.85 5.75 -4.29
CA LEU A 24 15.51 4.62 -3.42
C LEU A 24 15.23 5.06 -1.98
N SER A 25 15.89 6.10 -1.47
CA SER A 25 15.73 6.59 -0.10
C SER A 25 14.52 7.50 0.09
N GLY A 26 13.97 8.08 -0.98
CA GLY A 26 12.86 9.06 -0.91
C GLY A 26 11.49 8.49 -0.53
N THR A 27 11.39 7.22 -0.15
CA THR A 27 10.13 6.63 0.35
C THR A 27 10.30 6.39 1.84
N GLU A 28 9.69 7.22 2.69
CA GLU A 28 9.66 6.93 4.12
C GLU A 28 8.93 5.60 4.35
N GLU A 29 9.55 4.70 5.12
CA GLU A 29 9.09 3.35 5.47
C GLU A 29 7.84 3.33 6.36
N GLU A 30 6.97 4.33 6.28
CA GLU A 30 5.66 4.14 6.86
C GLU A 30 4.87 3.24 5.90
N PHE A 31 4.60 2.01 6.36
CA PHE A 31 3.56 1.11 5.86
C PHE A 31 2.14 1.74 5.97
N LYS A 32 2.02 3.05 5.71
CA LYS A 32 0.80 3.82 5.59
C LYS A 32 0.05 3.32 4.37
N THR A 33 -0.77 2.33 4.65
CA THR A 33 -1.73 1.72 3.75
C THR A 33 -3.00 2.59 3.70
N ALA A 34 -3.72 2.50 2.58
CA ALA A 34 -5.04 3.09 2.29
C ALA A 34 -5.51 4.20 3.25
N LYS A 35 -5.29 5.46 2.88
CA LYS A 35 -5.67 6.63 3.69
C LYS A 35 -7.12 7.04 3.39
N ILE A 36 -7.95 7.08 4.42
CA ILE A 36 -9.29 7.68 4.32
C ILE A 36 -9.12 9.20 4.29
N VAL A 37 -9.63 9.84 3.24
CA VAL A 37 -9.54 11.28 3.05
C VAL A 37 -10.43 11.98 4.09
N GLY A 38 -9.85 12.94 4.82
CA GLY A 38 -10.57 13.72 5.83
C GLY A 38 -10.73 13.05 7.20
N MET A 39 -10.16 11.86 7.41
CA MET A 39 -10.14 11.19 8.73
C MET A 39 -8.70 10.92 9.17
N HIS A 40 -8.31 11.48 10.31
CA HIS A 40 -6.97 11.31 10.87
C HIS A 40 -6.91 10.24 11.96
N ASN A 41 -8.02 9.98 12.66
CA ASN A 41 -8.11 8.92 13.68
C ASN A 41 -9.33 8.03 13.43
N ILE A 42 -9.06 6.82 12.95
CA ILE A 42 -10.05 5.81 12.56
C ILE A 42 -10.81 5.30 13.78
N GLU A 43 -10.19 5.29 14.96
CA GLU A 43 -10.76 4.74 16.19
C GLU A 43 -11.88 5.62 16.76
N THR A 44 -11.86 6.91 16.46
CA THR A 44 -12.88 7.87 16.92
C THR A 44 -14.14 7.92 16.05
N VAL A 45 -14.12 7.25 14.89
CA VAL A 45 -15.19 7.35 13.88
C VAL A 45 -16.18 6.21 14.04
N ASN A 46 -17.46 6.55 14.18
CA ASN A 46 -18.53 5.55 14.11
C ASN A 46 -18.86 5.24 12.65
N PHE A 47 -18.28 4.17 12.11
CA PHE A 47 -18.55 3.76 10.73
C PHE A 47 -19.99 3.35 10.45
N ARG A 48 -20.79 2.99 11.47
CA ARG A 48 -22.19 2.57 11.25
C ARG A 48 -23.09 3.71 10.83
N THR A 49 -22.68 4.96 11.08
CA THR A 49 -23.41 6.15 10.62
C THR A 49 -22.99 6.60 9.22
N LEU A 50 -22.01 5.95 8.61
CA LEU A 50 -21.47 6.29 7.29
C LEU A 50 -21.91 5.23 6.28
N ASP A 51 -22.50 5.68 5.17
CA ASP A 51 -22.78 4.83 4.01
C ASP A 51 -21.51 4.50 3.23
N SER A 52 -20.62 5.48 3.08
CA SER A 52 -19.44 5.41 2.23
C SER A 52 -18.32 6.30 2.71
N VAL A 53 -17.09 5.98 2.29
CA VAL A 53 -15.87 6.74 2.59
C VAL A 53 -15.13 7.06 1.31
N LEU A 54 -14.41 8.19 1.31
CA LEU A 54 -13.48 8.54 0.25
C LEU A 54 -12.09 8.04 0.64
N ILE A 55 -11.53 7.11 -0.13
CA ILE A 55 -10.28 6.41 0.21
C ILE A 55 -9.43 6.18 -1.04
N ALA A 56 -8.12 6.35 -0.92
CA ALA A 56 -7.16 5.92 -1.94
C ALA A 56 -6.83 4.43 -1.77
N ALA A 57 -6.59 3.71 -2.87
CA ALA A 57 -6.22 2.30 -2.81
C ALA A 57 -4.87 2.11 -2.08
N SER A 58 -3.88 2.95 -2.39
CA SER A 58 -2.61 3.01 -1.67
C SER A 58 -1.86 4.30 -1.99
N THR A 59 -1.40 5.01 -0.95
CA THR A 59 -0.47 6.16 -1.07
C THR A 59 0.99 5.72 -1.00
N LEU A 60 1.26 4.41 -0.83
CA LEU A 60 2.61 3.85 -0.70
C LEU A 60 3.50 4.15 -1.93
N TYR A 61 2.88 4.31 -3.09
CA TYR A 61 3.61 4.44 -4.34
C TYR A 61 3.95 5.88 -4.71
N GLU A 62 3.57 6.86 -3.88
CA GLU A 62 3.92 8.27 -4.09
C GLU A 62 5.42 8.44 -4.38
N ALA A 63 5.73 9.42 -5.22
CA ALA A 63 7.07 9.66 -5.72
C ALA A 63 7.35 11.15 -5.86
N ASP A 64 8.60 11.54 -5.62
CA ASP A 64 9.11 12.85 -6.00
C ASP A 64 9.58 12.85 -7.48
N GLU A 65 10.04 14.01 -7.95
CA GLU A 65 10.48 14.16 -9.34
C GLU A 65 11.71 13.31 -9.69
N ILE A 66 12.61 13.09 -8.72
CA ILE A 66 13.82 12.29 -8.94
C ILE A 66 13.45 10.81 -9.06
N LYS A 67 12.54 10.32 -8.21
CA LYS A 67 12.01 8.96 -8.29
C LYS A 67 11.20 8.74 -9.57
N ARG A 68 10.41 9.73 -10.01
CA ARG A 68 9.74 9.70 -11.34
C ARG A 68 10.74 9.67 -12.49
N LEU A 69 11.80 10.47 -12.45
CA LEU A 69 12.83 10.48 -13.49
C LEU A 69 13.57 9.14 -13.57
N MET A 70 13.94 8.57 -12.42
CA MET A 70 14.74 7.34 -12.34
C MET A 70 13.93 6.07 -12.56
N GLN A 71 12.66 6.04 -12.15
CA GLN A 71 11.81 4.84 -12.20
C GLN A 71 10.67 4.96 -13.23
N GLY A 72 10.42 6.14 -13.80
CA GLY A 72 9.26 6.41 -14.65
C GLY A 72 7.99 6.74 -13.85
N GLU A 73 6.89 7.08 -14.55
CA GLU A 73 5.62 7.52 -13.94
C GLU A 73 4.81 6.38 -13.29
N HIS A 74 4.73 5.23 -13.97
CA HIS A 74 3.89 4.08 -13.58
C HIS A 74 2.41 4.45 -13.31
N TYR A 75 1.64 3.55 -12.71
CA TYR A 75 0.21 3.74 -12.39
C TYR A 75 0.00 4.42 -11.03
N ARG A 76 0.97 5.18 -10.51
CA ARG A 76 0.93 5.73 -9.14
C ARG A 76 -0.29 6.61 -8.92
N GLU A 77 -0.60 7.47 -9.90
CA GLU A 77 -1.80 8.30 -9.92
C GLU A 77 -3.07 7.46 -9.72
N ALA A 78 -3.20 6.32 -10.41
CA ALA A 78 -4.36 5.45 -10.27
C ALA A 78 -4.45 4.78 -8.89
N TRP A 79 -3.32 4.54 -8.21
CA TRP A 79 -3.28 3.98 -6.86
C TRP A 79 -3.61 5.01 -5.78
N GLU A 80 -3.18 6.25 -5.96
CA GLU A 80 -3.38 7.35 -5.00
C GLU A 80 -4.71 8.10 -5.22
N THR A 81 -5.34 7.96 -6.38
CA THR A 81 -6.64 8.59 -6.70
C THR A 81 -7.70 8.16 -5.68
N PRO A 82 -8.26 9.09 -4.89
CA PRO A 82 -9.31 8.75 -3.95
C PRO A 82 -10.61 8.38 -4.67
N ILE A 83 -11.19 7.25 -4.28
CA ILE A 83 -12.48 6.79 -4.79
C ILE A 83 -13.48 6.63 -3.64
N LYS A 84 -14.76 6.86 -3.95
CA LYS A 84 -15.84 6.69 -2.98
C LYS A 84 -16.26 5.22 -2.95
N VAL A 85 -16.16 4.58 -1.80
CA VAL A 85 -16.48 3.16 -1.61
C VAL A 85 -17.47 2.97 -0.45
N PRO A 86 -18.38 1.98 -0.53
CA PRO A 86 -19.33 1.72 0.54
C PRO A 86 -18.66 1.09 1.76
N VAL A 87 -19.16 1.43 2.94
CA VAL A 87 -18.81 0.76 4.19
C VAL A 87 -19.72 -0.46 4.34
N LEU A 88 -19.14 -1.64 4.52
CA LEU A 88 -19.89 -2.89 4.65
C LEU A 88 -19.66 -3.50 6.04
N PHE A 89 -20.75 -3.98 6.64
CA PHE A 89 -20.70 -4.71 7.91
C PHE A 89 -21.09 -6.16 7.70
N LEU A 90 -20.28 -7.10 8.18
CA LEU A 90 -20.50 -8.53 7.97
C LEU A 90 -21.81 -9.03 8.59
N ASP A 91 -22.28 -8.40 9.66
CA ASP A 91 -23.53 -8.73 10.36
C ASP A 91 -24.79 -8.43 9.52
N SER A 92 -24.74 -7.46 8.62
CA SER A 92 -25.87 -7.02 7.80
C SER A 92 -25.69 -7.32 6.32
N LEU A 93 -24.45 -7.46 5.85
CA LEU A 93 -24.13 -7.71 4.45
C LEU A 93 -24.82 -8.99 3.96
N LYS A 94 -25.68 -8.87 2.94
CA LYS A 94 -26.45 -9.98 2.35
C LYS A 94 -27.29 -10.78 3.39
N GLY A 95 -27.78 -10.12 4.44
CA GLY A 95 -28.57 -10.76 5.49
C GLY A 95 -27.73 -11.43 6.58
N GLY A 96 -26.47 -11.02 6.70
CA GLY A 96 -25.49 -11.61 7.61
C GLY A 96 -24.58 -12.61 6.89
N MET A 97 -23.28 -12.45 7.13
CA MET A 97 -22.23 -13.32 6.61
C MET A 97 -21.61 -14.12 7.74
N GLU A 98 -21.49 -15.43 7.52
CA GLU A 98 -20.71 -16.32 8.38
C GLU A 98 -19.24 -16.29 7.95
N VAL A 99 -18.33 -16.13 8.90
CA VAL A 99 -16.89 -16.19 8.64
C VAL A 99 -16.45 -17.65 8.64
N LEU A 100 -16.06 -18.17 7.46
CA LEU A 100 -15.65 -19.56 7.33
C LEU A 100 -14.17 -19.75 7.69
N LYS A 101 -13.30 -18.90 7.13
CA LYS A 101 -11.85 -19.08 7.23
C LYS A 101 -11.09 -17.80 6.94
N LYS A 102 -10.10 -17.47 7.77
CA LYS A 102 -9.03 -16.54 7.41
C LYS A 102 -8.07 -17.23 6.44
N GLY A 103 -7.83 -16.60 5.31
CA GLY A 103 -6.89 -17.04 4.29
C GLY A 103 -5.84 -15.98 4.02
N GLY A 104 -5.11 -16.23 2.94
CA GLY A 104 -4.01 -15.37 2.57
C GLY A 104 -2.78 -15.69 3.42
N GLY A 105 -1.72 -16.16 2.76
CA GLY A 105 -0.53 -16.65 3.43
C GLY A 105 0.32 -15.51 3.98
N LYS A 106 1.47 -15.31 3.36
CA LYS A 106 2.55 -14.48 3.90
C LYS A 106 2.48 -12.98 3.54
N GLN A 107 1.55 -12.58 2.67
CA GLN A 107 1.57 -11.25 2.04
C GLN A 107 0.18 -10.65 1.80
N THR A 108 -0.80 -11.47 1.41
CA THR A 108 -2.19 -11.02 1.21
C THR A 108 -3.01 -11.57 2.35
N GLN A 109 -3.93 -10.80 2.91
CA GLN A 109 -4.90 -11.30 3.88
C GLN A 109 -6.24 -11.49 3.15
N SER A 110 -6.90 -12.62 3.37
CA SER A 110 -8.23 -12.84 2.83
C SER A 110 -9.17 -13.42 3.88
N LEU A 111 -10.48 -13.23 3.64
CA LEU A 111 -11.53 -13.77 4.48
C LEU A 111 -12.54 -14.48 3.59
N LYS A 112 -12.72 -15.77 3.83
CA LYS A 112 -13.79 -16.56 3.22
C LYS A 112 -15.06 -16.39 4.05
N LEU A 113 -16.15 -16.06 3.36
CA LEU A 113 -17.45 -15.76 3.94
C LEU A 113 -18.51 -16.64 3.30
N LYS A 114 -19.57 -16.96 4.04
CA LYS A 114 -20.76 -17.63 3.51
C LYS A 114 -21.99 -16.79 3.82
N SER A 115 -22.78 -16.52 2.78
CA SER A 115 -24.08 -15.85 2.97
C SER A 115 -25.12 -16.83 3.49
N HIS A 116 -26.21 -16.32 4.06
CA HIS A 116 -27.35 -17.13 4.50
C HIS A 116 -27.95 -18.01 3.38
N LYS A 117 -27.81 -17.61 2.11
CA LYS A 117 -28.24 -18.40 0.93
C LYS A 117 -27.25 -19.49 0.52
N GLY A 118 -26.18 -19.71 1.29
CA GLY A 118 -25.17 -20.73 1.03
C GLY A 118 -24.08 -20.33 0.02
N VAL A 119 -24.14 -19.12 -0.55
CA VAL A 119 -23.11 -18.62 -1.49
C VAL A 119 -21.85 -18.23 -0.73
N GLU A 120 -20.71 -18.75 -1.16
CA GLU A 120 -19.40 -18.39 -0.63
C GLU A 120 -18.78 -17.18 -1.35
N TYR A 121 -18.16 -16.29 -0.57
CA TYR A 121 -17.46 -15.11 -1.04
C TYR A 121 -16.04 -15.09 -0.47
N THR A 122 -15.12 -14.43 -1.17
CA THR A 122 -13.78 -14.15 -0.65
C THR A 122 -13.50 -12.65 -0.78
N ILE A 123 -13.23 -12.00 0.34
CA ILE A 123 -12.69 -10.64 0.35
C ILE A 123 -11.18 -10.70 0.62
N ARG A 124 -10.44 -9.73 0.12
CA ARG A 124 -8.98 -9.66 0.28
C ARG A 124 -8.51 -8.24 0.53
N SER A 125 -7.39 -8.11 1.24
CA SER A 125 -6.69 -6.83 1.36
C SER A 125 -6.18 -6.37 -0.01
N ILE A 126 -6.25 -5.05 -0.22
CA ILE A 126 -5.62 -4.38 -1.36
C ILE A 126 -4.11 -4.36 -1.13
N ASN A 127 -3.69 -3.77 -0.01
CA ASN A 127 -2.29 -3.68 0.37
C ASN A 127 -1.74 -5.01 0.88
N LYS A 128 -0.45 -5.22 0.62
CA LYS A 128 0.30 -6.39 1.08
C LYS A 128 0.81 -6.13 2.48
N ASN A 129 0.76 -7.14 3.33
CA ASN A 129 1.31 -7.11 4.66
C ASN A 129 2.37 -8.23 4.80
N PRO A 130 3.67 -7.89 4.65
CA PRO A 130 4.76 -8.83 4.77
C PRO A 130 5.14 -9.12 6.23
N LYS A 131 4.52 -8.50 7.24
CA LYS A 131 5.00 -8.54 8.63
C LYS A 131 5.22 -9.96 9.15
N ALA A 132 4.33 -10.89 8.80
CA ALA A 132 4.44 -12.30 9.18
C ALA A 132 5.65 -13.05 8.57
N LEU A 133 6.40 -12.43 7.66
CA LEU A 133 7.63 -12.96 7.09
C LEU A 133 8.90 -12.39 7.70
N ILE A 134 8.80 -11.27 8.41
CA ILE A 134 9.96 -10.58 8.96
C ILE A 134 10.43 -11.42 10.15
N PRO A 135 11.66 -11.96 10.12
CA PRO A 135 12.21 -12.67 11.27
C PRO A 135 12.39 -11.71 12.45
N ASP A 136 12.24 -12.21 13.68
CA ASP A 136 12.32 -11.40 14.90
C ASP A 136 13.60 -10.53 14.99
N PHE A 137 14.73 -11.02 14.47
CA PHE A 137 16.00 -10.27 14.48
C PHE A 137 16.02 -9.06 13.52
N ALA A 138 15.09 -9.00 12.57
CA ALA A 138 14.99 -7.97 11.55
C ALA A 138 13.79 -7.04 11.77
N GLU A 139 12.99 -7.25 12.83
CA GLU A 139 11.98 -6.27 13.21
C GLU A 139 12.68 -4.99 13.71
N PRO A 140 12.34 -3.80 13.18
CA PRO A 140 12.85 -2.55 13.73
C PRO A 140 12.41 -2.42 15.19
N TRP A 141 13.27 -1.80 16.01
CA TRP A 141 13.06 -1.69 17.46
C TRP A 141 11.89 -0.74 17.75
N GLY A 142 10.67 -1.29 17.85
CA GLY A 142 9.46 -0.58 18.29
C GLY A 142 8.64 0.01 17.15
#